data_AF-X0VVD7-F1
#
_entry.id   AF-X0VVD7-F1
#
_cell.length_a   1.000
_cell.length_b   1.000
_cell.length_c   1.000
_cell.angle_alpha   90.00
_cell.angle_beta   90.00
_cell.angle_gamma   90.00
#
_symmetry.space_group_name_H-M   'P 1'
#
loop_
_entity.id
_entity.type
_entity.pdbx_description
1 polymer ?
#
loop_
_entity_poly.entity_id
_entity_poly.type
_entity_poly.pdbx_seq_one_letter_code
_entity_poly.pdbx_strand_id
1 'polypeptide(L)'
;HNTITIDGQDQMTWVGKFLWLNWAQAKVIDYTQADEESFERLVAQHDGFRHLGALHQRAVEHRENKWTVTDSLHPCKPYVSRVPDSRTQEPTYKTRLHWLIPDWAWEAENGINKKSFIIRLLSPHGWITITFQETSKILLSDQRPQFKVQIIRAGELEYGSGSISPQWGWVSPTYGYKVPALSLALMAEGQIPLTITSEWTFP
;
A
#
# COMPACT_ATOMS: atom_id res chain seq x y z
N HIS A 1 -3.87 3.65 -8.23
CA HIS A 1 -4.77 3.52 -7.06
C HIS A 1 -3.99 3.65 -5.77
N ASN A 2 -4.65 4.03 -4.68
CA ASN A 2 -4.04 4.13 -3.35
C ASN A 2 -4.28 2.81 -2.59
N THR A 3 -3.56 1.74 -2.95
CA THR A 3 -3.79 0.37 -2.42
C THR A 3 -2.53 -0.49 -2.55
N ILE A 4 -2.58 -1.71 -2.02
CA ILE A 4 -1.55 -2.74 -2.17
C ILE A 4 -1.67 -3.47 -3.51
N THR A 5 -0.52 -3.79 -4.10
CA THR A 5 -0.36 -4.83 -5.12
C THR A 5 0.55 -5.95 -4.62
N ILE A 6 0.35 -7.19 -5.05
CA ILE A 6 1.11 -8.38 -4.63
C ILE A 6 1.74 -9.04 -5.85
N ASP A 7 3.05 -9.31 -5.80
CA ASP A 7 3.84 -9.93 -6.86
C ASP A 7 3.67 -9.23 -8.23
N GLY A 8 3.52 -7.90 -8.19
CA GLY A 8 3.28 -7.08 -9.38
C GLY A 8 1.86 -7.17 -9.95
N GLN A 9 0.94 -7.88 -9.28
CA GLN A 9 -0.45 -8.05 -9.70
C GLN A 9 -1.37 -7.09 -8.94
N ASP A 10 -2.33 -6.52 -9.66
CA ASP A 10 -3.44 -5.73 -9.11
C ASP A 10 -4.50 -6.67 -8.48
N GLN A 11 -5.40 -6.11 -7.67
CA GLN A 11 -6.50 -6.83 -7.02
C GLN A 11 -7.55 -7.35 -8.02
N MET A 12 -7.52 -6.87 -9.27
CA MET A 12 -8.36 -7.33 -10.37
C MET A 12 -7.50 -7.52 -11.63
N THR A 13 -7.96 -8.35 -12.56
CA THR A 13 -7.21 -8.62 -13.80
C THR A 13 -7.67 -7.69 -14.92
N TRP A 14 -6.77 -6.81 -15.37
CA TRP A 14 -7.00 -5.99 -16.55
C TRP A 14 -6.74 -6.82 -17.82
N VAL A 15 -7.74 -6.99 -18.69
CA VAL A 15 -7.63 -7.79 -19.93
C VAL A 15 -7.90 -6.99 -21.21
N GLY A 16 -8.15 -5.68 -21.10
CA GLY A 16 -8.37 -4.82 -22.25
C GLY A 16 -8.87 -3.44 -21.85
N LYS A 17 -9.10 -2.57 -22.85
CA LYS A 17 -9.37 -1.13 -22.64
C LYS A 17 -10.45 -0.81 -21.61
N PHE A 18 -11.48 -1.65 -21.48
CA PHE A 18 -12.62 -1.42 -20.58
C PHE A 18 -13.03 -2.65 -19.78
N LEU A 19 -12.23 -3.73 -19.82
CA LEU A 19 -12.61 -5.00 -19.21
C LEU A 19 -11.67 -5.37 -18.08
N TRP A 20 -12.25 -5.47 -16.89
CA TRP A 20 -11.66 -6.06 -15.72
C TRP A 20 -12.32 -7.42 -15.46
N LEU A 21 -11.51 -8.42 -15.13
CA LEU A 21 -11.95 -9.74 -14.71
C LEU A 21 -11.53 -10.00 -13.26
N ASN A 22 -12.05 -11.09 -12.67
CA ASN A 22 -11.75 -11.49 -11.30
C ASN A 22 -12.03 -10.34 -10.31
N TRP A 23 -13.25 -9.80 -10.38
CA TRP A 23 -13.64 -8.65 -9.58
C TRP A 23 -13.53 -8.99 -8.09
N ALA A 24 -12.58 -8.35 -7.41
CA ALA A 24 -12.41 -8.46 -5.98
C ALA A 24 -13.72 -8.12 -5.26
N GLN A 25 -14.18 -9.02 -4.39
CA GLN A 25 -15.35 -8.82 -3.55
C GLN A 25 -14.89 -8.33 -2.19
N ALA A 26 -15.37 -7.15 -1.79
CA ALA A 26 -15.03 -6.52 -0.53
C ALA A 26 -16.18 -6.64 0.48
N LYS A 27 -15.85 -6.70 1.76
CA LYS A 27 -16.79 -6.62 2.88
C LYS A 27 -16.20 -5.81 4.02
N VAL A 28 -17.04 -5.06 4.71
CA VAL A 28 -16.71 -4.49 6.03
C VAL A 28 -16.71 -5.64 7.03
N ILE A 29 -15.66 -5.73 7.84
CA ILE A 29 -15.50 -6.80 8.84
C ILE A 29 -15.46 -6.29 10.27
N ASP A 30 -15.19 -5.00 10.48
CA ASP A 30 -15.13 -4.37 11.80
C ASP A 30 -15.25 -2.84 11.66
N TYR A 31 -15.78 -2.15 12.67
CA TYR A 31 -15.86 -0.69 12.73
C TYR A 31 -16.09 -0.17 14.15
N THR A 32 -15.66 1.07 14.39
CA THR A 32 -15.96 1.83 15.61
C THR A 32 -16.60 3.16 15.22
N GLN A 33 -17.76 3.46 15.79
CA GLN A 33 -18.46 4.73 15.60
C GLN A 33 -17.98 5.77 16.62
N ALA A 34 -17.82 7.01 16.19
CA ALA A 34 -17.58 8.15 17.07
C ALA A 34 -18.90 8.80 17.51
N ASP A 35 -19.87 8.89 16.59
CA ASP A 35 -21.26 9.30 16.80
C ASP A 35 -22.17 8.59 15.77
N GLU A 36 -23.46 8.97 15.69
CA GLU A 36 -24.44 8.30 14.81
C GLU A 36 -24.10 8.39 13.31
N GLU A 37 -23.29 9.37 12.88
CA GLU A 37 -23.02 9.65 11.46
C GLU A 37 -21.54 9.48 11.08
N SER A 38 -20.63 9.28 12.03
CA SER A 38 -19.18 9.20 11.78
C SER A 38 -18.49 7.98 12.39
N PHE A 39 -17.48 7.48 11.67
CA PHE A 39 -16.65 6.36 12.11
C PHE A 39 -15.29 6.88 12.57
N GLU A 40 -14.87 6.43 13.76
CA GLU A 40 -13.49 6.57 14.22
C GLU A 40 -12.57 5.54 13.53
N ARG A 41 -13.12 4.38 13.19
CA ARG A 41 -12.40 3.26 12.59
C ARG A 41 -13.27 2.44 11.66
N LEU A 42 -12.74 2.07 10.51
CA LEU A 42 -13.38 1.15 9.57
C LEU A 42 -12.38 0.12 9.07
N VAL A 43 -12.75 -1.16 9.09
CA VAL A 43 -11.95 -2.26 8.56
C VAL A 43 -12.72 -2.97 7.46
N ALA A 44 -12.13 -3.01 6.28
CA ALA A 44 -12.66 -3.74 5.13
C ALA A 44 -11.64 -4.76 4.63
N GLN A 45 -12.14 -5.88 4.10
CA GLN A 45 -11.33 -6.94 3.52
C GLN A 45 -11.86 -7.31 2.15
N HIS A 46 -10.97 -7.63 1.20
CA HIS A 46 -11.34 -8.19 -0.10
C HIS A 46 -10.54 -9.44 -0.48
N ASP A 47 -11.06 -10.19 -1.44
CA ASP A 47 -10.53 -11.48 -1.89
C ASP A 47 -9.80 -11.45 -3.24
N GLY A 48 -9.53 -10.27 -3.78
CA GLY A 48 -8.84 -10.06 -5.07
C GLY A 48 -7.46 -10.74 -5.23
N PHE A 49 -6.82 -11.14 -4.13
CA PHE A 49 -5.54 -11.87 -4.14
C PHE A 49 -5.67 -13.35 -3.73
N ARG A 50 -6.89 -13.87 -3.65
CA ARG A 50 -7.14 -15.23 -3.15
C ARG A 50 -6.49 -16.31 -4.03
N HIS A 51 -6.33 -16.08 -5.32
CA HIS A 51 -5.58 -16.97 -6.21
C HIS A 51 -4.10 -17.08 -5.84
N LEU A 52 -3.55 -16.07 -5.16
CA LEU A 52 -2.20 -16.09 -4.58
C LEU A 52 -2.18 -16.68 -3.16
N GLY A 53 -3.33 -17.02 -2.59
CA GLY A 53 -3.44 -17.49 -1.20
C GLY A 53 -3.47 -16.37 -0.16
N ALA A 54 -3.77 -15.13 -0.56
CA ALA A 54 -3.82 -13.97 0.32
C ALA A 54 -5.18 -13.26 0.29
N LEU A 55 -5.59 -12.73 1.44
CA LEU A 55 -6.67 -11.75 1.58
C LEU A 55 -6.03 -10.41 1.95
N HIS A 56 -6.53 -9.32 1.37
CA HIS A 56 -6.09 -7.99 1.74
C HIS A 56 -7.14 -7.34 2.64
N GLN A 57 -6.69 -6.81 3.77
CA GLN A 57 -7.48 -6.06 4.72
C GLN A 57 -6.89 -4.66 4.86
N ARG A 58 -7.76 -3.65 4.84
CA ARG A 58 -7.41 -2.26 5.14
C ARG A 58 -8.22 -1.80 6.34
N ALA A 59 -7.52 -1.31 7.36
CA ALA A 59 -8.10 -0.51 8.42
C ALA A 59 -7.78 0.97 8.19
N VAL A 60 -8.77 1.83 8.33
CA VAL A 60 -8.63 3.29 8.33
C VAL A 60 -9.13 3.80 9.65
N GLU A 61 -8.28 4.53 10.36
CA GLU A 61 -8.55 5.08 11.68
C GLU A 61 -8.28 6.58 11.66
N HIS A 62 -9.16 7.35 12.29
CA HIS A 62 -9.03 8.79 12.43
C HIS A 62 -9.09 9.16 13.91
N ARG A 63 -8.07 9.88 14.38
CA ARG A 63 -8.04 10.47 15.72
C ARG A 63 -7.42 11.86 15.65
N GLU A 64 -8.15 12.88 16.10
CA GLU A 64 -7.71 14.28 16.10
C GLU A 64 -7.28 14.78 14.72
N ASN A 65 -5.98 15.06 14.52
CA ASN A 65 -5.39 15.48 13.24
C ASN A 65 -4.63 14.34 12.54
N LYS A 66 -4.84 13.09 12.97
CA LYS A 66 -4.09 11.93 12.52
C LYS A 66 -4.99 10.91 11.84
N TRP A 67 -4.55 10.46 10.68
CA TRP A 67 -5.11 9.28 10.01
C TRP A 67 -4.10 8.14 10.05
N THR A 68 -4.53 6.96 10.47
CA THR A 68 -3.73 5.74 10.40
C THR A 68 -4.38 4.79 9.42
N VAL A 69 -3.66 4.44 8.36
CA VAL A 69 -4.08 3.42 7.38
C VAL A 69 -3.18 2.22 7.54
N THR A 70 -3.77 1.10 7.93
CA THR A 70 -3.07 -0.18 8.09
C THR A 70 -3.54 -1.15 7.02
N ASP A 71 -2.64 -1.54 6.15
CA ASP A 71 -2.87 -2.55 5.13
C ASP A 71 -2.20 -3.86 5.55
N SER A 72 -2.99 -4.92 5.71
CA SER A 72 -2.53 -6.23 6.14
C SER A 72 -2.91 -7.34 5.16
N LEU A 73 -1.98 -8.26 4.95
CA LEU A 73 -2.17 -9.46 4.14
C LEU A 73 -2.33 -10.66 5.05
N HIS A 74 -3.38 -11.44 4.84
CA HIS A 74 -3.70 -12.61 5.64
C HIS A 74 -3.73 -13.88 4.79
N PRO A 75 -3.23 -15.03 5.30
CA PRO A 75 -3.27 -16.29 4.56
C PRO A 75 -4.72 -16.76 4.38
N CYS A 76 -5.02 -17.32 3.21
CA CYS A 76 -6.29 -17.97 2.92
C CYS A 76 -6.13 -19.18 2.01
N LYS A 77 -7.17 -20.02 1.93
CA LYS A 77 -7.19 -21.14 1.00
C LYS A 77 -7.42 -20.62 -0.44
N PRO A 78 -6.50 -20.87 -1.38
CA PRO A 78 -6.70 -20.50 -2.78
C PRO A 78 -7.86 -21.28 -3.40
N TYR A 79 -8.48 -20.72 -4.45
CA TYR A 79 -9.58 -21.38 -5.17
C TYR A 79 -9.16 -22.70 -5.84
N VAL A 80 -7.88 -22.80 -6.21
CA VAL A 80 -7.29 -24.01 -6.78
C VAL A 80 -6.25 -24.53 -5.79
N SER A 81 -6.40 -25.78 -5.35
CA SER A 81 -5.41 -26.45 -4.53
C SER A 81 -4.09 -26.50 -5.29
N ARG A 82 -3.07 -25.77 -4.83
CA ARG A 82 -1.69 -26.08 -5.22
C ARG A 82 -1.41 -27.48 -4.68
N VAL A 83 -1.02 -28.41 -5.55
CA VAL A 83 -0.55 -29.74 -5.10
C VAL A 83 0.55 -29.48 -4.08
N PRO A 84 0.43 -29.99 -2.83
CA PRO A 84 1.45 -29.75 -1.83
C PRO A 84 2.70 -30.49 -2.28
N ASP A 85 3.70 -29.76 -2.77
CA ASP A 85 5.03 -30.34 -2.89
C ASP A 85 5.56 -30.53 -1.47
N SER A 86 6.03 -31.73 -1.15
CA SER A 86 6.28 -32.21 0.22
C SER A 86 7.48 -31.57 0.93
N ARG A 87 7.89 -30.37 0.48
CA ARG A 87 9.04 -29.59 0.98
C ARG A 87 8.76 -28.10 1.20
N THR A 88 7.52 -27.63 1.12
CA THR A 88 7.27 -26.19 0.95
C THR A 88 7.45 -25.38 2.22
N GLN A 89 8.55 -24.63 2.26
CA GLN A 89 8.70 -23.39 3.02
C GLN A 89 7.48 -22.47 2.78
N GLU A 90 6.97 -21.78 3.81
CA GLU A 90 5.84 -20.84 3.65
C GLU A 90 6.16 -19.83 2.53
N PRO A 91 5.21 -19.52 1.62
CA PRO A 91 5.47 -18.65 0.48
C PRO A 91 5.81 -17.23 0.92
N THR A 92 6.77 -16.62 0.23
CA THR A 92 7.13 -15.21 0.38
C THR A 92 6.38 -14.38 -0.66
N TYR A 93 5.95 -13.19 -0.27
CA TYR A 93 5.17 -12.26 -1.08
C TYR A 93 5.92 -10.95 -1.27
N LYS A 94 5.93 -10.43 -2.51
CA LYS A 94 6.43 -9.09 -2.81
C LYS A 94 5.27 -8.11 -2.84
N THR A 95 5.23 -7.23 -1.86
CA THR A 95 4.16 -6.27 -1.67
C THR A 95 4.60 -4.89 -2.11
N ARG A 96 3.66 -4.10 -2.64
CA ARG A 96 3.85 -2.68 -2.94
C ARG A 96 2.61 -1.92 -2.49
N LEU A 97 2.72 -1.18 -1.38
CA LEU A 97 1.72 -0.21 -0.98
C LEU A 97 1.99 1.10 -1.73
N HIS A 98 0.94 1.64 -2.36
CA HIS A 98 1.06 2.84 -3.17
C HIS A 98 0.12 3.96 -2.71
N TRP A 99 0.62 5.19 -2.81
CA TRP A 99 -0.12 6.43 -2.65
C TRP A 99 0.21 7.38 -3.80
N LEU A 100 -0.82 7.84 -4.50
CA LEU A 100 -0.74 8.98 -5.41
C LEU A 100 -1.12 10.23 -4.62
N ILE A 101 -0.15 11.12 -4.40
CA ILE A 101 -0.31 12.33 -3.59
C ILE A 101 -0.06 13.60 -4.43
N PRO A 102 -0.56 14.76 -4.01
CA PRO A 102 -0.39 16.02 -4.74
C PRO A 102 1.09 16.35 -5.02
N ASP A 103 1.34 17.05 -6.12
CA ASP A 103 2.68 17.55 -6.47
C ASP A 103 3.07 18.79 -5.66
N TRP A 104 3.26 18.60 -4.36
CA TRP A 104 3.73 19.63 -3.44
C TRP A 104 5.23 19.53 -3.22
N ALA A 105 5.82 20.61 -2.68
CA ALA A 105 7.19 20.55 -2.19
C ALA A 105 7.27 19.51 -1.07
N TRP A 106 8.33 18.70 -1.08
CA TRP A 106 8.44 17.57 -0.19
C TRP A 106 9.88 17.36 0.27
N GLU A 107 10.02 16.73 1.43
CA GLU A 107 11.27 16.24 1.97
C GLU A 107 11.07 14.84 2.52
N ALA A 108 12.11 14.01 2.49
CA ALA A 108 12.02 12.64 2.96
C ALA A 108 13.29 12.19 3.67
N GLU A 109 13.11 11.35 4.68
CA GLU A 109 14.18 10.78 5.48
C GLU A 109 13.85 9.34 5.89
N ASN A 110 14.90 8.58 6.18
CA ASN A 110 14.73 7.28 6.82
C ASN A 110 14.69 7.49 8.33
N GLY A 111 13.71 6.91 9.00
CA GLY A 111 13.62 6.93 10.45
C GLY A 111 14.71 6.10 11.12
N ILE A 112 14.72 6.15 12.46
CA ILE A 112 15.75 5.49 13.29
C ILE A 112 15.84 3.99 12.93
N ASN A 113 17.06 3.49 12.76
CA ASN A 113 17.38 2.11 12.38
C ASN A 113 16.78 1.65 11.02
N LYS A 114 16.37 2.58 10.14
CA LYS A 114 15.71 2.29 8.85
C LYS A 114 14.46 1.41 8.98
N LYS A 115 13.80 1.45 10.15
CA LYS A 115 12.56 0.71 10.40
C LYS A 115 11.30 1.47 9.98
N SER A 116 11.45 2.76 9.70
CA SER A 116 10.39 3.60 9.17
C SER A 116 10.92 4.52 8.08
N PHE A 117 10.02 5.00 7.25
CA PHE A 117 10.28 6.04 6.25
C PHE A 117 9.34 7.20 6.49
N ILE A 118 9.87 8.42 6.48
CA ILE A 118 9.12 9.64 6.76
C ILE A 118 9.20 10.52 5.52
N ILE A 119 8.05 10.97 5.04
CA ILE A 119 7.93 12.00 4.01
C ILE A 119 7.08 13.14 4.56
N ARG A 120 7.52 14.38 4.33
CA ARG A 120 6.77 15.58 4.68
C ARG A 120 6.40 16.33 3.40
N LEU A 121 5.16 16.79 3.33
CA LEU A 121 4.60 17.52 2.19
C LEU A 121 4.17 18.91 2.65
N LEU A 122 4.62 19.95 1.96
CA LEU A 122 4.22 21.32 2.25
C LEU A 122 2.90 21.62 1.54
N SER A 123 1.79 21.42 2.26
CA SER A 123 0.47 21.80 1.79
C SER A 123 0.22 23.30 1.95
N PRO A 124 -0.82 23.87 1.32
CA PRO A 124 -1.24 25.26 1.54
C PRO A 124 -1.58 25.61 3.00
N HIS A 125 -1.86 24.60 3.84
CA HIS A 125 -2.24 24.77 5.23
C HIS A 125 -1.12 24.41 6.22
N GLY A 126 0.05 24.00 5.73
CA GLY A 126 1.18 23.57 6.56
C GLY A 126 1.71 22.19 6.19
N TRP A 127 2.62 21.68 7.01
CA TRP A 127 3.28 20.40 6.77
C TRP A 127 2.38 19.22 7.11
N ILE A 128 2.17 18.33 6.13
CA ILE A 128 1.63 16.99 6.35
C ILE A 128 2.80 16.04 6.49
N THR A 129 2.80 15.21 7.53
CA THR A 129 3.85 14.20 7.75
C THR A 129 3.25 12.82 7.55
N ILE A 130 3.88 12.01 6.71
CA ILE A 130 3.50 10.62 6.47
C ILE A 130 4.63 9.72 6.94
N THR A 131 4.33 8.83 7.89
CA THR A 131 5.28 7.85 8.42
C THR A 131 4.85 6.45 7.99
N PHE A 132 5.74 5.74 7.32
CA PHE A 132 5.56 4.36 6.91
C PHE A 132 6.30 3.42 7.85
N GLN A 133 5.65 2.33 8.20
CA GLN A 133 6.22 1.24 8.99
C GLN A 133 5.80 -0.09 8.37
N GLU A 134 6.67 -1.09 8.43
CA GLU A 134 6.40 -2.44 7.96
C GLU A 134 6.65 -3.42 9.10
N THR A 135 5.79 -4.43 9.19
CA THR A 135 5.92 -5.53 10.14
C THR A 135 5.52 -6.82 9.44
N SER A 136 6.47 -7.74 9.28
CA SER A 136 6.24 -9.09 8.76
C SER A 136 6.84 -10.14 9.67
N LYS A 137 6.37 -11.38 9.46
CA LYS A 137 6.97 -12.59 10.03
C LYS A 137 8.30 -12.84 9.29
N ILE A 138 9.41 -12.29 9.79
CA ILE A 138 10.73 -12.41 9.16
C ILE A 138 11.25 -13.86 9.28
N LEU A 139 11.58 -14.48 8.15
CA LEU A 139 12.60 -15.52 8.08
C LEU A 139 13.92 -14.86 7.68
N LEU A 140 14.97 -15.08 8.47
CA LEU A 140 16.40 -14.80 8.26
C LEU A 140 17.02 -13.81 9.26
N SER A 141 18.26 -14.14 9.61
CA SER A 141 19.07 -13.78 10.78
C SER A 141 19.49 -12.32 10.92
N ASP A 142 19.07 -11.41 10.03
CA ASP A 142 19.38 -9.99 10.12
C ASP A 142 18.11 -9.20 10.46
N GLN A 143 18.04 -8.71 11.69
CA GLN A 143 16.91 -7.97 12.28
C GLN A 143 16.69 -6.57 11.69
N ARG A 144 16.56 -6.43 10.36
CA ARG A 144 16.26 -5.16 9.70
C ARG A 144 15.02 -5.33 8.81
N PRO A 145 13.97 -4.52 8.99
CA PRO A 145 12.95 -4.36 7.97
C PRO A 145 13.64 -3.99 6.65
N GLN A 146 13.42 -4.77 5.61
CA GLN A 146 13.95 -4.49 4.27
C GLN A 146 12.80 -4.03 3.37
N PHE A 147 12.25 -2.87 3.65
CA PHE A 147 11.42 -2.21 2.67
C PHE A 147 12.27 -1.29 1.79
N LYS A 148 11.89 -1.21 0.51
CA LYS A 148 12.40 -0.21 -0.43
C LYS A 148 11.34 0.87 -0.61
N VAL A 149 11.79 2.10 -0.81
CA VAL A 149 10.92 3.23 -1.12
C VAL A 149 11.16 3.65 -2.56
N GLN A 150 10.11 4.17 -3.18
CA GLN A 150 10.16 4.80 -4.48
C GLN A 150 9.23 6.01 -4.51
N ILE A 151 9.76 7.16 -4.96
CA ILE A 151 8.97 8.35 -5.28
C ILE A 151 9.19 8.67 -6.75
N ILE A 152 8.10 8.72 -7.51
CA ILE A 152 8.13 9.03 -8.95
C ILE A 152 7.26 10.25 -9.21
N ARG A 153 7.80 11.22 -9.94
CA ARG A 153 7.10 12.41 -10.41
C ARG A 153 7.12 12.40 -11.92
N ALA A 154 5.96 12.54 -12.57
CA ALA A 154 5.88 12.71 -14.02
C ALA A 154 6.64 11.63 -14.85
N GLY A 155 6.76 10.41 -14.34
CA GLY A 155 7.48 9.30 -14.98
C GLY A 155 8.97 9.20 -14.64
N GLU A 156 9.51 10.12 -13.85
CA GLU A 156 10.91 10.17 -13.44
C GLU A 156 11.09 9.75 -11.98
N LEU A 157 12.16 9.02 -11.69
CA LEU A 157 12.50 8.59 -10.32
C LEU A 157 13.15 9.75 -9.57
N GLU A 158 12.46 10.27 -8.57
CA GLU A 158 12.92 11.37 -7.72
C GLU A 158 13.62 10.88 -6.45
N TYR A 159 13.19 9.73 -5.92
CA TYR A 159 13.77 9.14 -4.72
C TYR A 159 13.70 7.62 -4.71
N GLY A 160 14.71 6.99 -4.11
CA GLY A 160 14.73 5.56 -3.83
C GLY A 160 15.22 4.73 -5.01
N SER A 161 14.61 3.57 -5.22
CA SER A 161 15.04 2.65 -6.29
C SER A 161 13.89 1.76 -6.74
N GLY A 162 13.96 1.24 -7.97
CA GLY A 162 12.95 0.33 -8.53
C GLY A 162 12.76 0.54 -10.03
N SER A 163 11.84 -0.23 -10.62
CA SER A 163 11.42 -0.01 -12.00
C SER A 163 10.68 1.31 -12.12
N ILE A 164 10.73 1.94 -13.30
CA ILE A 164 10.02 3.17 -13.59
C ILE A 164 9.06 2.95 -14.77
N SER A 165 7.96 3.70 -14.79
CA SER A 165 7.05 3.75 -15.92
C SER A 165 6.75 5.21 -16.25
N PRO A 166 6.77 5.62 -17.53
CA PRO A 166 6.40 6.98 -17.96
C PRO A 166 4.97 7.38 -17.56
N GLN A 167 4.13 6.41 -17.20
CA GLN A 167 2.73 6.61 -16.82
C GLN A 167 2.54 6.88 -15.32
N TRP A 168 3.57 6.72 -14.49
CA TRP A 168 3.48 6.91 -13.04
C TRP A 168 3.73 8.37 -12.65
N GLY A 169 3.15 8.81 -11.53
CA GLY A 169 3.30 10.19 -11.04
C GLY A 169 2.49 11.21 -11.85
N TRP A 170 1.27 10.84 -12.23
CA TRP A 170 0.35 11.70 -12.98
C TRP A 170 -1.08 11.61 -12.42
N VAL A 171 -1.81 12.72 -12.47
CA VAL A 171 -3.28 12.78 -12.31
C VAL A 171 -3.87 13.33 -13.61
N SER A 172 -5.03 12.83 -14.02
CA SER A 172 -5.76 13.32 -15.19
C SER A 172 -7.14 13.83 -14.74
N PRO A 173 -7.28 15.14 -14.46
CA PRO A 173 -8.56 15.72 -14.05
C PRO A 173 -9.61 15.68 -15.15
N THR A 174 -9.18 15.77 -16.40
CA THR A 174 -10.02 15.75 -17.61
C THR A 174 -9.35 14.97 -18.73
N TYR A 175 -10.13 14.52 -19.70
CA TYR A 175 -9.62 13.76 -20.84
C TYR A 175 -8.57 14.55 -21.63
N GLY A 176 -7.48 13.89 -22.02
CA GLY A 176 -6.40 14.50 -22.79
C GLY A 176 -5.50 15.45 -22.00
N TYR A 177 -5.74 15.62 -20.70
CA TYR A 177 -4.95 16.48 -19.82
C TYR A 177 -4.41 15.68 -18.64
N LYS A 178 -3.10 15.78 -18.39
CA LYS A 178 -2.45 15.20 -17.22
C LYS A 178 -1.56 16.24 -16.55
N VAL A 179 -1.54 16.21 -15.23
CA VAL A 179 -0.67 17.05 -14.39
C VAL A 179 0.22 16.15 -13.53
N PRO A 180 1.46 16.59 -13.22
CA PRO A 180 2.33 15.85 -12.33
C PRO A 180 1.68 15.59 -10.97
N ALA A 181 2.05 14.46 -10.38
CA ALA A 181 1.73 14.05 -9.03
C ALA A 181 2.88 13.20 -8.49
N LEU A 182 2.93 12.97 -7.19
CA LEU A 182 3.93 12.09 -6.58
C LEU A 182 3.34 10.68 -6.43
N SER A 183 3.92 9.72 -7.14
CA SER A 183 3.68 8.29 -6.98
C SER A 183 4.62 7.76 -5.92
N LEU A 184 4.14 7.68 -4.68
CA LEU A 184 4.88 7.17 -3.53
C LEU A 184 4.58 5.68 -3.32
N ALA A 185 5.63 4.86 -3.21
CA ALA A 185 5.49 3.43 -2.98
C ALA A 185 6.45 2.90 -1.93
N LEU A 186 5.90 2.07 -1.03
CA LEU A 186 6.66 1.24 -0.09
C LEU A 186 6.60 -0.21 -0.58
N MET A 187 7.75 -0.84 -0.77
CA MET A 187 7.87 -2.21 -1.28
C MET A 187 8.51 -3.09 -0.21
N ALA A 188 7.83 -4.14 0.21
CA ALA A 188 8.33 -5.08 1.22
C ALA A 188 8.20 -6.52 0.74
N GLU A 189 9.14 -7.37 1.13
CA GLU A 189 9.16 -8.79 0.80
C GLU A 189 9.17 -9.62 2.08
N GLY A 190 8.20 -10.51 2.25
CA GLY A 190 8.06 -11.27 3.49
C GLY A 190 6.96 -12.33 3.44
N GLN A 191 6.86 -13.11 4.50
CA GLN A 191 5.77 -14.06 4.69
C GLN A 191 4.56 -13.38 5.32
N ILE A 192 3.37 -13.86 4.99
CA ILE A 192 2.13 -13.37 5.59
C ILE A 192 1.85 -14.11 6.92
N PRO A 193 1.32 -13.43 7.96
CA PRO A 193 0.81 -12.06 7.92
C PRO A 193 1.91 -11.01 7.77
N LEU A 194 1.66 -10.07 6.86
CA LEU A 194 2.51 -8.92 6.56
C LEU A 194 1.64 -7.68 6.64
N THR A 195 2.13 -6.67 7.36
CA THR A 195 1.42 -5.42 7.60
C THR A 195 2.29 -4.24 7.20
N ILE A 196 1.69 -3.29 6.48
CA ILE A 196 2.28 -1.98 6.20
C ILE A 196 1.33 -0.93 6.78
N THR A 197 1.86 -0.04 7.61
CA THR A 197 1.10 1.08 8.18
C THR A 197 1.61 2.38 7.60
N SER A 198 0.68 3.25 7.20
CA SER A 198 0.96 4.66 6.90
C SER A 198 0.20 5.55 7.87
N GLU A 199 0.92 6.36 8.62
CA GLU A 199 0.38 7.32 9.56
C GLU A 199 0.53 8.73 9.01
N TRP A 200 -0.57 9.47 8.92
CA TRP A 200 -0.67 10.78 8.32
C TRP A 200 -1.03 11.79 9.40
N THR A 201 -0.12 12.71 9.69
CA THR A 201 -0.36 13.82 10.61
C THR A 201 -0.57 15.10 9.82
N PHE A 202 -1.73 15.72 9.97
CA PHE A 202 -2.11 16.97 9.33
C PHE A 202 -1.79 18.17 10.24
N PRO A 203 -1.55 19.36 9.68
CA PRO A 203 -1.27 20.57 10.44
C PRO A 203 -2.44 21.03 11.31
#